data_AF-A0A258KX31-F1
#
_entry.id   AF-A0A258KX31-F1
#
_cell.length_a   1.000
_cell.length_b   1.000
_cell.length_c   1.000
_cell.angle_alpha   90.00
_cell.angle_beta   90.00
_cell.angle_gamma   90.00
#
_symmetry.space_group_name_H-M   'P 1'
#
loop_
_entity.id
_entity.type
_entity.pdbx_description
1 polymer ?
#
loop_
_entity_poly.entity_id
_entity_poly.type
_entity_poly.pdbx_seq_one_letter_code
_entity_poly.pdbx_strand_id
1 'polypeptide(L)'
;MTASAKRPFLATAMVACTVGLSSPAVAAESGWQFSLTTYSWLPWISGDLGIANRNLNVDVNPGDVLEALDWSTLPVWMSYAELKNGRLTLFNDTIWTALEGSAGFRSNGPLGLGASAEVDYTQLTMEFGAAYTVYTDGVVGAPGVINLDLLAGARYWRQDVEIAATLGAPGIPVAAAARSGQVDWVDPIVGARLGYGVAPGQSVLLRGDIGGFGVGSEFSWQVLATYNAKICDLNGYAIDGFVGYRALAVDYSQGSGGRRYEMDAVQHGPVLGMSVRF
;
A
#
# COMPACT_ATOMS: atom_id res chain seq x y z
N MET A 1 54.20 -34.68 -19.94
CA MET A 1 53.45 -33.97 -18.87
C MET A 1 52.97 -32.65 -19.45
N THR A 2 51.73 -32.60 -19.91
CA THR A 2 51.10 -31.40 -20.47
C THR A 2 49.79 -31.18 -19.72
N ALA A 3 49.76 -30.16 -18.86
CA ALA A 3 48.58 -29.81 -18.07
C ALA A 3 47.64 -28.95 -18.92
N SER A 4 46.41 -29.45 -19.11
CA SER A 4 45.31 -28.80 -19.81
C SER A 4 44.59 -27.83 -18.87
N ALA A 5 44.55 -26.54 -19.23
CA ALA A 5 43.75 -25.53 -18.56
C ALA A 5 42.31 -25.57 -19.13
N LYS A 6 41.31 -25.85 -18.28
CA LYS A 6 39.90 -25.63 -18.59
C LYS A 6 39.41 -24.39 -17.84
N ARG A 7 38.97 -23.37 -18.58
CA ARG A 7 38.16 -22.25 -18.07
C ARG A 7 36.70 -22.49 -18.51
N PRO A 8 35.70 -22.36 -17.64
CA PRO A 8 34.30 -22.39 -18.05
C PRO A 8 33.90 -21.01 -18.60
N PHE A 9 33.38 -20.97 -19.82
CA PHE A 9 32.68 -19.81 -20.37
C PHE A 9 31.27 -19.78 -19.79
N LEU A 10 30.93 -18.73 -19.04
CA LEU A 10 29.55 -18.38 -18.71
C LEU A 10 28.92 -17.78 -19.98
N ALA A 11 27.94 -18.47 -20.56
CA ALA A 11 27.14 -17.94 -21.65
C ALA A 11 26.00 -17.09 -21.05
N THR A 12 26.15 -15.77 -21.08
CA THR A 12 25.07 -14.83 -20.79
C THR A 12 24.07 -14.87 -21.94
N ALA A 13 22.87 -15.40 -21.71
CA ALA A 13 21.75 -15.30 -22.65
C ALA A 13 21.21 -13.85 -22.61
N MET A 14 21.57 -13.07 -23.62
CA MET A 14 21.01 -11.74 -23.85
C MET A 14 19.69 -11.92 -24.62
N VAL A 15 18.56 -11.74 -23.94
CA VAL A 15 17.24 -11.73 -24.59
C VAL A 15 17.09 -10.42 -25.33
N ALA A 16 17.17 -10.46 -26.65
CA ALA A 16 16.95 -9.32 -27.51
C ALA A 16 15.44 -9.04 -27.60
N CYS A 17 15.00 -7.89 -27.08
CA CYS A 17 13.64 -7.41 -27.22
C CYS A 17 13.52 -6.72 -28.61
N THR A 18 12.86 -7.36 -29.56
CA THR A 18 12.65 -6.78 -30.89
C THR A 18 11.51 -5.76 -30.84
N VAL A 19 11.82 -4.49 -31.10
CA VAL A 19 10.81 -3.43 -31.26
C VAL A 19 10.21 -3.54 -32.66
N GLY A 20 9.06 -4.20 -32.78
CA GLY A 20 8.27 -4.21 -34.01
C GLY A 20 7.40 -2.96 -34.10
N LEU A 21 7.68 -2.08 -35.06
CA LEU A 21 6.80 -0.97 -35.41
C LEU A 21 5.69 -1.47 -36.35
N SER A 22 4.66 -2.09 -35.77
CA SER A 22 3.37 -2.28 -36.44
C SER A 22 2.33 -1.42 -35.73
N SER A 23 1.80 -0.41 -36.43
CA SER A 23 0.74 0.45 -35.92
C SER A 23 -0.61 -0.14 -36.32
N PRO A 24 -1.43 -0.70 -35.40
CA PRO A 24 -2.81 -1.00 -35.71
C PRO A 24 -3.65 0.26 -35.51
N ALA A 25 -4.60 0.49 -36.43
CA ALA A 25 -5.66 1.47 -36.24
C ALA A 25 -6.43 1.13 -34.95
N VAL A 26 -6.58 2.11 -34.06
CA VAL A 26 -7.26 1.92 -32.78
C VAL A 26 -8.77 1.82 -33.02
N ALA A 27 -9.27 0.60 -33.22
CA ALA A 27 -10.66 0.33 -32.96
C ALA A 27 -10.89 0.56 -31.46
N ALA A 28 -11.91 1.34 -31.10
CA ALA A 28 -12.34 1.40 -29.71
C ALA A 28 -12.75 -0.03 -29.32
N GLU A 29 -11.92 -0.73 -28.55
CA GLU A 29 -12.28 -2.05 -28.06
C GLU A 29 -13.53 -1.92 -27.20
N SER A 30 -14.65 -2.42 -27.74
CA SER A 30 -15.85 -2.67 -26.95
C SER A 30 -15.58 -3.90 -26.08
N GLY A 31 -15.35 -3.70 -24.78
CA GLY A 31 -15.04 -4.81 -23.88
C GLY A 31 -14.60 -4.32 -22.50
N TRP A 32 -14.64 -5.23 -21.54
CA TRP A 32 -14.02 -5.00 -20.24
C TRP A 32 -12.52 -5.23 -20.38
N GLN A 33 -11.75 -4.19 -20.05
CA GLN A 33 -10.29 -4.26 -19.94
C GLN A 33 -9.95 -4.51 -18.48
N PHE A 34 -9.10 -5.49 -18.22
CA PHE A 34 -8.65 -5.81 -16.87
C PHE A 34 -7.21 -5.35 -16.69
N SER A 35 -6.92 -4.70 -15.56
CA SER A 35 -5.55 -4.42 -15.16
C SER A 35 -5.31 -4.96 -13.75
N LEU A 36 -4.13 -5.52 -13.56
CA LEU A 36 -3.65 -5.94 -12.25
C LEU A 36 -2.30 -5.29 -11.99
N THR A 37 -2.20 -4.61 -10.88
CA THR A 37 -1.01 -3.94 -10.38
C THR A 37 -0.57 -4.61 -9.10
N THR A 38 0.69 -5.00 -9.03
CA THR A 38 1.36 -5.36 -7.77
C THR A 38 2.36 -4.27 -7.44
N TYR A 39 2.43 -3.88 -6.17
CA TYR A 39 3.27 -2.76 -5.78
C TYR A 39 3.90 -2.99 -4.41
N SER A 40 4.79 -2.09 -4.03
CA SER A 40 5.40 -2.03 -2.71
C SER A 40 5.36 -0.58 -2.24
N TRP A 41 4.89 -0.38 -1.03
CA TRP A 41 4.82 0.91 -0.37
C TRP A 41 5.66 0.85 0.89
N LEU A 42 6.55 1.83 1.06
CA LEU A 42 7.48 1.91 2.17
C LEU A 42 7.13 3.13 3.02
N PRO A 43 6.14 3.04 3.91
CA PRO A 43 5.64 4.19 4.65
C PRO A 43 6.53 4.55 5.84
N TRP A 44 6.71 5.85 6.05
CA TRP A 44 6.82 6.42 7.38
C TRP A 44 5.43 6.41 8.02
N ILE A 45 5.38 6.10 9.30
CA ILE A 45 4.14 6.08 10.08
C ILE A 45 4.34 7.01 11.26
N SER A 46 3.47 8.00 11.39
CA SER A 46 3.45 8.92 12.51
C SER A 46 2.02 9.06 13.03
N GLY A 47 1.85 9.07 14.35
CA GLY A 47 0.53 9.19 14.94
C GLY A 47 0.44 8.74 16.39
N ASP A 48 -0.79 8.63 16.87
CA ASP A 48 -1.13 8.15 18.20
C ASP A 48 -2.08 6.96 18.10
N LEU A 49 -1.75 5.90 18.84
CA LEU A 49 -2.57 4.70 18.99
C LEU A 49 -3.06 4.60 20.43
N GLY A 50 -4.38 4.73 20.63
CA GLY A 50 -5.03 4.57 21.92
C GLY A 50 -5.62 3.18 22.09
N ILE A 51 -5.20 2.44 23.12
CA ILE A 51 -5.79 1.14 23.48
C ILE A 51 -6.21 1.17 24.95
N ALA A 52 -7.53 1.18 25.18
CA ALA A 52 -8.18 1.41 26.46
C ALA A 52 -7.72 2.71 27.16
N ASN A 53 -6.95 2.58 28.25
CA ASN A 53 -6.45 3.69 29.05
C ASN A 53 -4.97 4.00 28.77
N ARG A 54 -4.40 3.49 27.67
CA ARG A 54 -3.01 3.72 27.28
C ARG A 54 -2.98 4.35 25.89
N ASN A 55 -2.16 5.37 25.75
CA ASN A 55 -1.82 5.96 24.46
C ASN A 55 -0.36 5.62 24.16
N LEU A 56 -0.12 5.18 22.93
CA LEU A 56 1.19 4.86 22.38
C LEU A 56 1.45 5.85 21.26
N ASN A 57 2.52 6.63 21.39
CA ASN A 57 2.99 7.44 20.27
C ASN A 57 3.70 6.50 19.28
N VAL A 58 3.32 6.60 18.01
CA VAL A 58 3.84 5.78 16.92
C VAL A 58 4.67 6.69 16.03
N ASP A 59 5.96 6.40 15.93
CA ASP A 59 6.89 7.02 14.99
C ASP A 59 7.79 5.91 14.44
N VAL A 60 7.50 5.47 13.22
CA VAL A 60 8.11 4.30 12.59
C VAL A 60 8.66 4.71 11.24
N ASN A 61 9.93 4.42 11.00
CA ASN A 61 10.56 4.64 9.70
C ASN A 61 10.44 3.40 8.82
N PRO A 62 10.58 3.51 7.49
CA PRO A 62 10.51 2.36 6.59
C PRO A 62 11.50 1.24 6.91
N GLY A 63 12.68 1.56 7.45
CA GLY A 63 13.64 0.55 7.89
C GLY A 63 13.11 -0.29 9.05
N ASP A 64 12.48 0.36 10.03
CA ASP A 64 11.85 -0.31 11.17
C ASP A 64 10.69 -1.21 10.71
N VAL A 65 9.89 -0.76 9.73
CA VAL A 65 8.81 -1.57 9.13
C VAL A 65 9.37 -2.85 8.49
N LEU A 66 10.45 -2.73 7.71
CA LEU A 66 11.05 -3.88 7.01
C LEU A 66 11.69 -4.91 7.96
N GLU A 67 12.31 -4.43 9.04
CA GLU A 67 12.88 -5.29 10.09
C GLU A 67 11.81 -6.01 10.89
N ALA A 68 10.63 -5.40 11.02
CA ALA A 68 9.49 -5.92 11.77
C ALA A 68 8.59 -6.88 10.97
N LEU A 69 8.80 -7.02 9.66
CA LEU A 69 7.97 -7.92 8.84
C LEU A 69 8.09 -9.36 9.34
N ASP A 70 6.95 -10.04 9.52
CA ASP A 70 6.93 -11.47 9.83
C ASP A 70 7.26 -12.30 8.58
N TRP A 71 8.55 -12.57 8.40
CA TRP A 71 9.05 -13.40 7.29
C TRP A 71 8.75 -14.89 7.42
N SER A 72 8.17 -15.34 8.55
CA SER A 72 7.73 -16.72 8.72
C SER A 72 6.42 -17.01 7.98
N THR A 73 5.66 -15.96 7.67
CA THR A 73 4.39 -16.02 6.92
C THR A 73 4.47 -15.23 5.60
N LEU A 74 3.34 -14.72 5.09
CA LEU A 74 3.31 -13.75 3.99
C LEU A 74 3.26 -12.35 4.61
N PRO A 75 4.42 -11.68 4.83
CA PRO A 75 4.48 -10.47 5.64
C PRO A 75 3.78 -9.29 4.99
N VAL A 76 3.76 -9.23 3.65
CA VAL A 76 3.20 -8.12 2.90
C VAL A 76 2.54 -8.63 1.63
N TRP A 77 1.36 -8.10 1.35
CA TRP A 77 0.75 -8.18 0.03
C TRP A 77 0.13 -6.84 -0.34
N MET A 78 0.42 -6.35 -1.53
CA MET A 78 -0.04 -5.05 -2.01
C MET A 78 -0.41 -5.15 -3.49
N SER A 79 -1.68 -4.93 -3.79
CA SER A 79 -2.20 -5.06 -5.15
C SER A 79 -3.37 -4.14 -5.42
N TYR A 80 -3.43 -3.62 -6.64
CA TYR A 80 -4.53 -2.82 -7.15
C TYR A 80 -5.05 -3.42 -8.45
N ALA A 81 -6.37 -3.59 -8.58
CA ALA A 81 -7.01 -4.19 -9.74
C ALA A 81 -8.06 -3.24 -10.30
N GLU A 82 -8.16 -3.15 -11.64
CA GLU A 82 -9.22 -2.42 -12.31
C GLU A 82 -9.93 -3.24 -13.37
N LEU A 83 -11.23 -2.98 -13.49
CA LEU A 83 -12.05 -3.39 -14.62
C LEU A 83 -12.62 -2.14 -15.27
N LYS A 84 -12.24 -1.86 -16.52
CA LYS A 84 -12.66 -0.66 -17.25
C LYS A 84 -13.51 -1.02 -18.45
N ASN A 85 -14.63 -0.34 -18.62
CA ASN A 85 -15.46 -0.41 -19.82
C ASN A 85 -15.97 0.99 -20.17
N GLY A 86 -15.44 1.56 -21.26
CA GLY A 86 -15.70 2.94 -21.65
C GLY A 86 -15.31 3.93 -20.55
N ARG A 87 -16.31 4.66 -20.02
CA ARG A 87 -16.12 5.69 -18.97
C ARG A 87 -16.20 5.14 -17.55
N LEU A 88 -16.68 3.91 -17.38
CA LEU A 88 -16.82 3.27 -16.08
C LEU A 88 -15.59 2.43 -15.78
N THR A 89 -15.04 2.62 -14.58
CA THR A 89 -13.98 1.79 -14.02
C THR A 89 -14.44 1.26 -12.66
N LEU A 90 -14.34 -0.04 -12.42
CA LEU A 90 -14.43 -0.62 -11.09
C LEU A 90 -13.01 -0.88 -10.59
N PHE A 91 -12.77 -0.65 -9.31
CA PHE A 91 -11.44 -0.83 -8.74
C PHE A 91 -11.47 -1.55 -7.40
N ASN A 92 -10.37 -2.22 -7.10
CA ASN A 92 -10.02 -2.71 -5.77
C ASN A 92 -8.56 -2.37 -5.46
N ASP A 93 -8.29 -1.89 -4.25
CA ASP A 93 -6.95 -1.80 -3.68
C ASP A 93 -6.89 -2.71 -2.46
N THR A 94 -5.81 -3.47 -2.28
CA THR A 94 -5.63 -4.35 -1.13
C THR A 94 -4.21 -4.22 -0.61
N ILE A 95 -4.10 -3.87 0.67
CA ILE A 95 -2.87 -3.80 1.45
C ILE A 95 -3.02 -4.75 2.64
N TRP A 96 -2.15 -5.74 2.71
CA TRP A 96 -1.96 -6.62 3.86
C TRP A 96 -0.55 -6.43 4.39
N THR A 97 -0.42 -6.34 5.72
CA THR A 97 0.87 -6.27 6.38
C THR A 97 0.79 -6.99 7.72
N ALA A 98 1.73 -7.90 7.97
CA ALA A 98 1.93 -8.58 9.23
C ALA A 98 3.32 -8.19 9.77
N LEU A 99 3.33 -7.61 10.96
CA LEU A 99 4.51 -7.19 11.71
C LEU A 99 4.61 -8.02 12.99
N GLU A 100 5.81 -8.47 13.32
CA GLU A 100 6.16 -9.18 14.54
C GLU A 100 7.29 -8.44 15.26
N GLY A 101 7.26 -8.44 16.59
CA GLY A 101 8.38 -8.01 17.42
C GLY A 101 8.37 -6.55 17.87
N SER A 102 9.46 -6.14 18.53
CA SER A 102 9.59 -4.87 19.27
C SER A 102 9.85 -3.64 18.36
N ALA A 103 9.19 -3.56 17.22
CA ALA A 103 9.41 -2.54 16.20
C ALA A 103 9.13 -1.13 16.74
N GLY A 104 10.16 -0.47 17.27
CA GLY A 104 10.10 0.95 17.65
C GLY A 104 9.25 1.33 18.86
N PHE A 105 8.43 0.44 19.43
CA PHE A 105 7.63 0.73 20.64
C PHE A 105 8.51 0.82 21.90
N ARG A 106 9.30 1.89 21.99
CA ARG A 106 10.07 2.23 23.20
C ARG A 106 9.11 2.79 24.24
N SER A 107 8.62 1.93 25.14
CA SER A 107 8.11 2.40 26.42
C SER A 107 9.29 2.91 27.26
N ASN A 108 9.55 4.21 27.24
CA ASN A 108 10.31 4.86 28.31
C ASN A 108 9.47 4.79 29.59
N GLY A 109 9.53 3.66 30.30
CA GLY A 109 8.90 3.50 31.60
C GLY A 109 9.50 4.52 32.59
N PRO A 110 8.71 5.17 33.47
CA PRO A 110 9.20 6.24 34.35
C PRO A 110 10.26 5.84 35.39
N LEU A 111 10.68 4.56 35.43
CA LEU A 111 11.33 3.94 36.59
C LEU A 111 12.65 3.23 36.27
N GLY A 112 13.18 3.26 35.05
CA GLY A 112 14.45 2.59 34.73
C GLY A 112 14.44 1.07 34.98
N LEU A 113 13.25 0.45 35.06
CA LEU A 113 13.05 -0.99 35.15
C LEU A 113 13.18 -1.60 33.76
N GLY A 114 13.85 -2.75 33.64
CA GLY A 114 13.92 -3.52 32.41
C GLY A 114 12.53 -4.05 32.04
N ALA A 115 11.81 -3.26 31.25
CA ALA A 115 10.53 -3.62 30.67
C ALA A 115 10.77 -3.89 29.19
N SER A 116 10.59 -5.14 28.76
CA SER A 116 10.47 -5.48 27.34
C SER A 116 9.00 -5.63 26.99
N ALA A 117 8.59 -5.02 25.88
CA ALA A 117 7.27 -5.17 25.30
C ALA A 117 7.44 -5.66 23.86
N GLU A 118 6.77 -6.75 23.55
CA GLU A 118 6.64 -7.34 22.22
C GLU A 118 5.25 -7.00 21.70
N VAL A 119 5.18 -6.58 20.43
CA VAL A 119 3.94 -6.12 19.80
C VAL A 119 3.82 -6.81 18.45
N ASP A 120 2.84 -7.70 18.34
CA ASP A 120 2.48 -8.31 17.08
C ASP A 120 1.31 -7.52 16.49
N TYR A 121 1.43 -7.14 15.23
CA TYR A 121 0.50 -6.22 14.58
C TYR A 121 0.19 -6.68 13.17
N THR A 122 -1.08 -6.94 12.90
CA THR A 122 -1.56 -7.26 11.56
C THR A 122 -2.54 -6.20 11.10
N GLN A 123 -2.38 -5.74 9.86
CA GLN A 123 -3.28 -4.78 9.23
C GLN A 123 -3.73 -5.28 7.86
N LEU A 124 -5.03 -5.16 7.63
CA LEU A 124 -5.64 -5.26 6.33
C LEU A 124 -6.36 -3.94 6.00
N THR A 125 -6.00 -3.35 4.87
CA THR A 125 -6.73 -2.23 4.29
C THR A 125 -7.21 -2.64 2.90
N MET A 126 -8.51 -2.57 2.65
CA MET A 126 -9.10 -2.88 1.35
C MET A 126 -9.96 -1.71 0.87
N GLU A 127 -9.71 -1.22 -0.34
CA GLU A 127 -10.58 -0.27 -1.00
C GLU A 127 -11.36 -0.95 -2.11
N PHE A 128 -12.62 -0.58 -2.29
CA PHE A 128 -13.44 -1.03 -3.40
C PHE A 128 -14.36 0.11 -3.83
N GLY A 129 -14.54 0.27 -5.14
CA GLY A 129 -15.38 1.35 -5.64
C GLY A 129 -15.49 1.41 -7.14
N ALA A 130 -16.04 2.53 -7.60
CA ALA A 130 -16.16 2.86 -9.00
C ALA A 130 -15.62 4.26 -9.26
N ALA A 131 -15.00 4.43 -10.43
CA ALA A 131 -14.62 5.71 -10.99
C ALA A 131 -15.34 5.93 -12.32
N TYR A 132 -15.75 7.17 -12.57
CA TYR A 132 -16.41 7.58 -13.80
C TYR A 132 -15.65 8.73 -14.45
N THR A 133 -15.17 8.53 -15.68
CA THR A 133 -14.44 9.55 -16.44
C THR A 133 -15.39 10.67 -16.83
N VAL A 134 -15.28 11.83 -16.20
CA VAL A 134 -16.14 13.00 -16.47
C VAL A 134 -15.59 13.90 -17.57
N TYR A 135 -14.27 13.90 -17.77
CA TYR A 135 -13.61 14.72 -18.78
C TYR A 135 -12.43 13.97 -19.40
N THR A 136 -12.34 14.04 -20.73
CA THR A 136 -11.19 13.57 -21.51
C THR A 136 -10.88 14.61 -22.56
N ASP A 137 -9.61 15.01 -22.64
CA ASP A 137 -9.10 15.89 -23.68
C ASP A 137 -7.88 15.26 -24.34
N GLY A 138 -7.79 15.36 -25.66
CA GLY A 138 -6.80 14.64 -26.47
C GLY A 138 -7.20 13.20 -26.85
N VAL A 139 -6.25 12.49 -27.44
CA VAL A 139 -6.42 11.11 -27.92
C VAL A 139 -5.89 10.15 -26.86
N VAL A 140 -6.70 9.17 -26.44
CA VAL A 140 -6.29 8.15 -25.47
C VAL A 140 -5.00 7.46 -25.92
N GLY A 141 -3.98 7.44 -25.07
CA GLY A 141 -2.67 6.88 -25.37
C GLY A 141 -1.70 7.82 -26.09
N ALA A 142 -2.14 9.02 -26.51
CA ALA A 142 -1.27 10.04 -27.09
C ALA A 142 -0.68 10.97 -26.01
N PRO A 143 0.51 11.56 -26.25
CA PRO A 143 1.03 12.65 -25.43
C PRO A 143 0.02 13.81 -25.35
N GLY A 144 -0.07 14.42 -24.19
CA GLY A 144 -0.99 15.53 -23.90
C GLY A 144 -2.40 15.11 -23.52
N VAL A 145 -2.74 13.81 -23.52
CA VAL A 145 -4.09 13.37 -23.10
C VAL A 145 -4.30 13.67 -21.62
N ILE A 146 -5.47 14.25 -21.30
CA ILE A 146 -5.92 14.51 -19.93
C ILE A 146 -7.17 13.66 -19.69
N ASN A 147 -7.22 12.96 -18.56
CA ASN A 147 -8.42 12.26 -18.09
C ASN A 147 -8.72 12.65 -16.66
N LEU A 148 -9.96 13.05 -16.39
CA LEU A 148 -10.46 13.33 -15.04
C LEU A 148 -11.59 12.35 -14.72
N ASP A 149 -11.39 11.58 -13.66
CA ASP A 149 -12.38 10.67 -13.12
C ASP A 149 -12.85 11.18 -11.76
N LEU A 150 -14.15 11.07 -11.50
CA LEU A 150 -14.70 11.15 -10.15
C LEU A 150 -14.88 9.73 -9.63
N LEU A 151 -14.56 9.48 -8.36
CA LEU A 151 -14.66 8.16 -7.76
C LEU A 151 -15.44 8.19 -6.44
N ALA A 152 -16.08 7.06 -6.15
CA ALA A 152 -16.73 6.79 -4.88
C ALA A 152 -16.63 5.30 -4.55
N GLY A 153 -16.62 4.97 -3.27
CA GLY A 153 -16.46 3.60 -2.81
C GLY A 153 -16.43 3.49 -1.29
N ALA A 154 -15.77 2.46 -0.80
CA ALA A 154 -15.47 2.32 0.60
C ALA A 154 -14.07 1.75 0.84
N ARG A 155 -13.52 2.05 2.01
CA ARG A 155 -12.24 1.57 2.53
C ARG A 155 -12.50 0.79 3.82
N TYR A 156 -12.32 -0.52 3.75
CA TYR A 156 -12.34 -1.40 4.90
C TYR A 156 -10.97 -1.41 5.58
N TRP A 157 -11.00 -1.32 6.90
CA TRP A 157 -9.85 -1.43 7.76
C TRP A 157 -10.08 -2.57 8.72
N ARG A 158 -9.04 -3.37 8.93
CA ARG A 158 -8.98 -4.35 9.99
C ARG A 158 -7.58 -4.34 10.60
N GLN A 159 -7.54 -4.31 11.91
CA GLN A 159 -6.32 -4.33 12.69
C GLN A 159 -6.46 -5.34 13.81
N ASP A 160 -5.44 -6.16 13.94
CA ASP A 160 -5.29 -7.13 15.00
C ASP A 160 -3.98 -6.77 15.72
N VAL A 161 -4.05 -6.50 17.03
CA VAL A 161 -2.92 -6.09 17.86
C VAL A 161 -2.80 -7.02 19.04
N GLU A 162 -1.62 -7.61 19.23
CA GLU A 162 -1.27 -8.40 20.40
C GLU A 162 -0.05 -7.78 21.09
N ILE A 163 -0.16 -7.54 22.40
CA ILE A 163 0.89 -6.92 23.20
C ILE A 163 1.26 -7.87 24.32
N ALA A 164 2.52 -8.28 24.38
CA ALA A 164 3.11 -9.03 25.47
C ALA A 164 4.17 -8.19 26.19
N ALA A 165 3.94 -7.88 27.47
CA ALA A 165 4.88 -7.12 28.29
C ALA A 165 5.47 -8.00 29.39
N THR A 166 6.79 -7.97 29.54
CA THR A 166 7.52 -8.64 30.63
C THR A 166 8.29 -7.61 31.44
N LEU A 167 8.02 -7.59 32.75
CA LEU A 167 8.72 -6.75 33.71
C LEU A 167 9.68 -7.60 34.53
N GLY A 168 10.98 -7.29 34.46
CA GLY A 168 12.01 -7.94 35.26
C GLY A 168 12.88 -6.91 36.00
N ALA A 169 13.09 -7.14 37.30
CA ALA A 169 14.09 -6.43 38.09
C ALA A 169 14.88 -7.43 38.96
N PRO A 170 16.17 -7.17 39.27
CA PRO A 170 16.95 -8.08 40.11
C PRO A 170 16.26 -8.31 41.46
N GLY A 171 15.84 -9.54 41.74
CA GLY A 171 15.15 -9.91 42.97
C GLY A 171 13.63 -9.73 42.98
N ILE A 172 13.00 -9.29 41.87
CA ILE A 172 11.53 -9.21 41.71
C ILE A 172 11.08 -10.31 40.73
N PRO A 173 10.06 -11.13 41.06
CA PRO A 173 9.51 -12.11 40.12
C PRO A 173 9.10 -11.46 38.80
N VAL A 174 9.40 -12.12 37.68
CA VAL A 174 9.01 -11.65 36.35
C VAL A 174 7.49 -11.62 36.26
N ALA A 175 6.92 -10.44 35.99
CA ALA A 175 5.50 -10.29 35.72
C ALA A 175 5.28 -10.19 34.20
N ALA A 176 4.46 -11.08 33.65
CA ALA A 176 4.06 -11.07 32.25
C ALA A 176 2.58 -10.64 32.13
N ALA A 177 2.29 -9.73 31.20
CA ALA A 177 0.93 -9.32 30.87
C ALA A 177 0.76 -9.37 29.35
N ALA A 178 -0.23 -10.13 28.89
CA ALA A 178 -0.60 -10.22 27.48
C ALA A 178 -1.99 -9.60 27.26
N ARG A 179 -2.16 -8.86 26.17
CA ARG A 179 -3.45 -8.31 25.75
C ARG A 179 -3.57 -8.33 24.23
N SER A 180 -4.66 -8.90 23.74
CA SER A 180 -5.03 -8.85 22.33
C SER A 180 -6.28 -7.97 22.10
N GLY A 181 -6.38 -7.41 20.90
CA GLY A 181 -7.53 -6.64 20.45
C GLY A 181 -7.64 -6.69 18.93
N GLN A 182 -8.85 -6.96 18.44
CA GLN A 182 -9.21 -6.82 17.03
C GLN A 182 -10.18 -5.64 16.90
N VAL A 183 -9.97 -4.83 15.87
CA VAL A 183 -10.89 -3.77 15.48
C VAL A 183 -11.01 -3.73 13.96
N ASP A 184 -12.21 -3.51 13.48
CA ASP A 184 -12.46 -3.33 12.06
C ASP A 184 -13.58 -2.32 11.82
N TRP A 185 -13.47 -1.59 10.72
CA TRP A 185 -14.43 -0.56 10.34
C TRP A 185 -14.42 -0.32 8.82
N VAL A 186 -15.44 0.39 8.35
CA VAL A 186 -15.61 0.73 6.93
C VAL A 186 -15.81 2.23 6.81
N ASP A 187 -14.95 2.87 6.01
CA ASP A 187 -15.05 4.27 5.64
C ASP A 187 -15.68 4.41 4.25
N PRO A 188 -16.81 5.10 4.08
CA PRO A 188 -17.21 5.58 2.78
C PRO A 188 -16.17 6.58 2.27
N ILE A 189 -15.83 6.51 0.98
CA ILE A 189 -14.86 7.41 0.33
C ILE A 189 -15.44 8.06 -0.93
N VAL A 190 -15.06 9.31 -1.17
CA VAL A 190 -15.29 10.02 -2.43
C VAL A 190 -14.03 10.78 -2.83
N GLY A 191 -13.77 10.90 -4.13
CA GLY A 191 -12.53 11.52 -4.59
C GLY A 191 -12.48 11.75 -6.09
N ALA A 192 -11.28 12.00 -6.58
CA ALA A 192 -10.99 12.19 -7.99
C ALA A 192 -9.64 11.61 -8.40
N ARG A 193 -9.51 11.34 -9.69
CA ARG A 193 -8.26 10.92 -10.31
C ARG A 193 -8.00 11.72 -11.58
N LEU A 194 -6.81 12.30 -11.68
CA LEU A 194 -6.31 13.02 -12.85
C LEU A 194 -5.17 12.21 -13.48
N GLY A 195 -5.34 11.81 -14.74
CA GLY A 195 -4.30 11.21 -15.56
C GLY A 195 -3.82 12.18 -16.63
N TYR A 196 -2.51 12.25 -16.84
CA TYR A 196 -1.86 13.07 -17.87
C TYR A 196 -0.84 12.26 -18.67
N GLY A 197 -1.00 12.17 -19.98
CA GLY A 197 -0.03 11.53 -20.88
C GLY A 197 1.16 12.45 -21.13
N VAL A 198 2.34 12.10 -20.62
CA VAL A 198 3.55 12.94 -20.74
C VAL A 198 4.23 12.73 -22.09
N ALA A 199 4.38 11.47 -22.49
CA ALA A 199 5.04 11.06 -23.72
C ALA A 199 4.45 9.70 -24.16
N PRO A 200 4.78 9.17 -25.36
CA PRO A 200 4.26 7.87 -25.77
C PRO A 200 4.64 6.78 -24.76
N GLY A 201 3.64 6.10 -24.20
CA GLY A 201 3.82 5.09 -23.16
C GLY A 201 4.21 5.62 -21.77
N GLN A 202 4.14 6.93 -21.53
CA GLN A 202 4.48 7.56 -20.24
C GLN A 202 3.31 8.42 -19.75
N SER A 203 2.97 8.31 -18.47
CA SER A 203 1.88 9.08 -17.87
C SER A 203 2.12 9.42 -16.42
N VAL A 204 1.53 10.52 -15.96
CA VAL A 204 1.40 10.87 -14.55
C VAL A 204 -0.04 10.63 -14.12
N LEU A 205 -0.23 10.08 -12.94
CA LEU A 205 -1.53 9.89 -12.30
C LEU A 205 -1.50 10.54 -10.93
N LEU A 206 -2.51 11.35 -10.65
CA LEU A 206 -2.77 11.92 -9.33
C LEU A 206 -4.16 11.45 -8.90
N ARG A 207 -4.25 10.74 -7.78
CA ARG A 207 -5.50 10.34 -7.14
C ARG A 207 -5.57 10.98 -5.76
N GLY A 208 -6.74 11.49 -5.41
CA GLY A 208 -7.02 11.97 -4.05
C GLY A 208 -8.44 11.62 -3.64
N ASP A 209 -8.63 11.25 -2.38
CA ASP A 209 -9.95 10.95 -1.82
C ASP A 209 -10.03 11.33 -0.34
N ILE A 210 -11.27 11.53 0.12
CA ILE A 210 -11.63 11.79 1.52
C ILE A 210 -12.72 10.82 1.94
N GLY A 211 -12.78 10.49 3.23
CA GLY A 211 -13.66 9.47 3.76
C GLY A 211 -13.88 9.52 5.26
N GLY A 212 -14.44 8.43 5.77
CA GLY A 212 -14.84 8.27 7.18
C GLY A 212 -16.21 8.88 7.41
N PHE A 213 -16.31 10.21 7.29
CA PHE A 213 -17.54 10.99 7.47
C PHE A 213 -18.33 10.65 8.77
N GLY A 214 -17.64 10.15 9.80
CA GLY A 214 -18.23 9.64 11.04
C GLY A 214 -18.98 8.31 10.93
N VAL A 215 -18.92 7.61 9.78
CA VAL A 215 -19.54 6.29 9.59
C VAL A 215 -18.66 5.19 10.16
N GLY A 216 -17.36 5.22 9.83
CA GLY A 216 -16.33 4.40 10.42
C GLY A 216 -15.40 5.30 11.25
N SER A 217 -14.45 5.90 10.55
CA SER A 217 -13.57 6.96 11.04
C SER A 217 -14.30 8.31 11.12
N GLU A 218 -13.84 9.17 12.02
CA GLU A 218 -14.26 10.58 12.04
C GLU A 218 -13.88 11.24 10.72
N PHE A 219 -12.64 11.02 10.28
CA PHE A 219 -12.14 11.46 8.98
C PHE A 219 -11.01 10.56 8.46
N SER A 220 -10.95 10.39 7.15
CA SER A 220 -9.78 9.80 6.49
C SER A 220 -9.50 10.50 5.17
N TRP A 221 -8.24 10.54 4.74
CA TRP A 221 -7.87 11.12 3.45
C TRP A 221 -6.68 10.38 2.83
N GLN A 222 -6.62 10.42 1.51
CA GLN A 222 -5.55 9.80 0.74
C GLN A 222 -5.13 10.67 -0.42
N VAL A 223 -3.82 10.65 -0.72
CA VAL A 223 -3.25 11.15 -1.97
C VAL A 223 -2.25 10.13 -2.50
N LEU A 224 -2.31 9.86 -3.80
CA LEU A 224 -1.37 9.02 -4.54
C LEU A 224 -0.95 9.75 -5.82
N ALA A 225 0.34 9.96 -5.99
CA ALA A 225 0.92 10.50 -7.22
C ALA A 225 1.90 9.49 -7.81
N THR A 226 1.71 9.09 -9.07
CA THR A 226 2.60 8.14 -9.75
C THR A 226 3.05 8.67 -11.11
N TYR A 227 4.28 8.34 -11.47
CA TYR A 227 4.79 8.38 -12.82
C TYR A 227 4.90 6.94 -13.34
N ASN A 228 4.27 6.69 -14.48
CA ASN A 228 4.09 5.37 -15.07
C ASN A 228 4.78 5.36 -16.43
N ALA A 229 5.48 4.28 -16.75
CA ALA A 229 6.15 4.10 -18.02
C ALA A 229 6.01 2.65 -18.51
N LYS A 230 5.71 2.47 -19.80
CA LYS A 230 5.73 1.17 -20.45
C LYS A 230 7.14 0.59 -20.40
N ILE A 231 7.28 -0.59 -19.81
CA ILE A 231 8.56 -1.30 -19.72
C ILE A 231 8.74 -2.19 -20.95
N CYS A 232 7.80 -3.10 -21.19
CA CYS A 232 7.88 -4.06 -22.28
C CYS A 232 6.51 -4.65 -22.62
N ASP A 233 6.46 -5.41 -23.72
CA ASP A 233 5.36 -6.32 -24.03
C ASP A 233 5.83 -7.75 -23.75
N LEU A 234 5.12 -8.46 -22.87
CA LEU A 234 5.42 -9.85 -22.52
C LEU A 234 4.24 -10.73 -22.93
N ASN A 235 4.46 -11.63 -23.89
CA ASN A 235 3.43 -12.55 -24.41
C ASN A 235 2.14 -11.84 -24.90
N GLY A 236 2.27 -10.62 -25.45
CA GLY A 236 1.14 -9.82 -25.92
C GLY A 236 0.51 -8.90 -24.86
N TYR A 237 0.94 -9.01 -23.60
CA TYR A 237 0.48 -8.13 -22.52
C TYR A 237 1.45 -6.97 -22.31
N ALA A 238 0.92 -5.75 -22.23
CA ALA A 238 1.71 -4.57 -21.90
C ALA A 238 2.02 -4.55 -20.41
N ILE A 239 3.30 -4.47 -20.08
CA ILE A 239 3.80 -4.30 -18.71
C ILE A 239 4.24 -2.85 -18.54
N ASP A 240 3.62 -2.15 -17.61
CA ASP A 240 4.00 -0.82 -17.19
C ASP A 240 4.65 -0.89 -15.80
N GLY A 241 5.71 -0.12 -15.59
CA GLY A 241 6.26 0.14 -14.27
C GLY A 241 5.82 1.52 -13.79
N PHE A 242 5.74 1.68 -12.48
CA PHE A 242 5.54 3.01 -11.90
C PHE A 242 6.38 3.23 -10.65
N VAL A 243 6.66 4.51 -10.41
CA VAL A 243 7.21 5.04 -9.16
C VAL A 243 6.36 6.22 -8.74
N GLY A 244 6.26 6.46 -7.44
CA GLY A 244 5.36 7.47 -6.93
C GLY A 244 5.49 7.72 -5.44
N TYR A 245 4.52 8.44 -4.92
CA TYR A 245 4.40 8.73 -3.50
C TYR A 245 2.93 8.60 -3.08
N ARG A 246 2.69 7.92 -1.96
CA ARG A 246 1.37 7.74 -1.35
C ARG A 246 1.38 8.33 0.05
N ALA A 247 0.30 8.99 0.43
CA ALA A 247 -0.01 9.40 1.79
C ALA A 247 -1.46 9.00 2.11
N LEU A 248 -1.69 8.42 3.27
CA LEU A 248 -2.97 7.96 3.77
C LEU A 248 -3.05 8.29 5.25
N ALA A 249 -4.09 9.01 5.65
CA ALA A 249 -4.36 9.33 7.04
C ALA A 249 -5.73 8.87 7.46
N VAL A 250 -5.85 8.53 8.75
CA VAL A 250 -7.11 8.14 9.37
C VAL A 250 -7.15 8.67 10.79
N ASP A 251 -8.31 9.20 11.16
CA ASP A 251 -8.71 9.60 12.50
C ASP A 251 -9.94 8.78 12.89
N TYR A 252 -9.71 7.73 13.65
CA TYR A 252 -10.72 6.76 14.09
C TYR A 252 -10.77 6.71 15.62
N SER A 253 -11.97 6.83 16.17
CA SER A 253 -12.21 6.67 17.60
C SER A 253 -13.46 5.81 17.85
N GLN A 254 -13.35 4.80 18.70
CA GLN A 254 -14.50 3.97 19.09
C GLN A 254 -14.40 3.47 20.53
N GLY A 255 -15.56 3.37 21.18
CA GLY A 255 -15.67 2.80 22.52
C GLY A 255 -15.30 3.77 23.64
N SER A 256 -15.28 3.26 24.88
CA SER A 256 -14.93 4.04 26.07
C SER A 256 -14.31 3.18 27.17
N GLY A 257 -13.52 3.81 28.03
CA GLY A 257 -12.83 3.15 29.16
C GLY A 257 -11.98 1.97 28.72
N GLY A 258 -12.18 0.80 29.35
CA GLY A 258 -11.45 -0.44 29.04
C GLY A 258 -11.56 -0.96 27.60
N ARG A 259 -12.51 -0.43 26.82
CA ARG A 259 -12.81 -0.85 25.43
C ARG A 259 -12.57 0.27 24.40
N ARG A 260 -11.94 1.38 24.79
CA ARG A 260 -11.58 2.47 23.88
C ARG A 260 -10.52 1.99 22.89
N TYR A 261 -10.69 2.31 21.61
CA TYR A 261 -9.68 2.18 20.57
C TYR A 261 -9.62 3.49 19.80
N GLU A 262 -8.42 4.03 19.61
CA GLU A 262 -8.18 5.24 18.84
C GLU A 262 -6.98 5.07 17.93
N MET A 263 -7.10 5.57 16.71
CA MET A 263 -6.02 5.63 15.75
C MET A 263 -6.10 6.97 15.05
N ASP A 264 -5.17 7.86 15.37
CA ASP A 264 -4.88 9.06 14.59
C ASP A 264 -3.49 8.87 14.00
N ALA A 265 -3.42 8.47 12.73
CA ALA A 265 -2.15 8.14 12.10
C ALA A 265 -2.10 8.56 10.64
N VAL A 266 -0.91 9.02 10.25
CA VAL A 266 -0.53 9.31 8.87
C VAL A 266 0.56 8.32 8.44
N GLN A 267 0.26 7.58 7.38
CA GLN A 267 1.19 6.70 6.69
C GLN A 267 1.56 7.35 5.35
N HIS A 268 2.83 7.59 5.08
CA HIS A 268 3.25 8.21 3.82
C HIS A 268 4.62 7.74 3.36
N GLY A 269 4.85 7.63 2.05
CA GLY A 269 6.14 7.15 1.54
C GLY A 269 6.16 6.83 0.06
N PRO A 270 7.33 6.47 -0.48
CA PRO A 270 7.49 6.09 -1.86
C PRO A 270 6.74 4.78 -2.15
N VAL A 271 6.16 4.73 -3.34
CA VAL A 271 5.52 3.54 -3.88
C VAL A 271 6.15 3.20 -5.23
N LEU A 272 6.35 1.93 -5.49
CA LEU A 272 6.75 1.44 -6.80
C LEU A 272 5.99 0.16 -7.12
N GLY A 273 5.77 -0.11 -8.40
CA GLY A 273 5.07 -1.32 -8.78
C GLY A 273 5.06 -1.56 -10.27
N MET A 274 4.38 -2.65 -10.63
CA MET A 274 4.20 -3.10 -12.00
C MET A 274 2.73 -3.37 -12.25
N SER A 275 2.25 -2.94 -13.41
CA SER A 275 0.90 -3.18 -13.88
C SER A 275 0.94 -4.02 -15.14
N VAL A 276 0.07 -5.03 -15.20
CA VAL A 276 -0.20 -5.84 -16.39
C VAL A 276 -1.60 -5.51 -16.87
N ARG A 277 -1.74 -5.24 -18.17
CA ARG A 277 -3.02 -4.96 -18.84
C ARG A 277 -3.40 -6.13 -19.75
N PHE A 278 -4.65 -6.59 -19.64
CA PHE A 278 -5.22 -7.75 -20.34
C PHE A 278 -6.35 -7.33 -21.27
#